data_AF-A0A378BIA9-F1
#
_entry.id   AF-A0A378BIA9-F1
#
_cell.length_a   1.000
_cell.length_b   1.000
_cell.length_c   1.000
_cell.angle_alpha   90.00
_cell.angle_beta   90.00
_cell.angle_gamma   90.00
#
_symmetry.space_group_name_H-M   'P 1'
#
loop_
_entity.id
_entity.type
_entity.pdbx_description
1 polymer ?
#
loop_
_entity_poly.entity_id
_entity_poly.type
_entity_poly.pdbx_seq_one_letter_code
_entity_poly.pdbx_strand_id
1 'polypeptide(L)' 'MGWSNEDRTRLWLEAWRLSQRGWHVNVLAEPLESPRPELFPGQHIFVWTGRAATPLQEELLSHWQEQGFSIHFHGQN' A
#
# COMPACT_ATOMS: atom_id res chain seq x y z
N MET A 1 -3.31 0.18 2.04
CA MET A 1 -2.95 0.36 3.47
C MET A 1 -2.00 1.54 3.62
N GLY A 2 -2.02 2.23 4.77
CA GLY A 2 -1.07 3.30 5.09
C GLY A 2 0.27 2.74 5.55
N TRP A 3 1.39 3.28 5.08
CA TRP A 3 2.74 2.93 5.57
C TRP A 3 3.44 4.19 6.09
N SER A 4 3.63 4.26 7.41
CA SER A 4 4.27 5.40 8.10
C SER A 4 3.64 6.77 7.77
N ASN A 5 2.31 6.82 7.57
CA ASN A 5 1.54 8.03 7.33
C ASN A 5 0.17 7.96 8.01
N GLU A 6 -0.20 9.01 8.76
CA GLU A 6 -1.41 9.07 9.58
C GLU A 6 -2.58 9.81 8.90
N ASP A 7 -2.43 10.32 7.68
CA ASP A 7 -3.51 10.99 6.95
C ASP A 7 -4.50 9.97 6.39
N ARG A 8 -5.40 9.53 7.28
CA ARG A 8 -6.46 8.58 7.01
C ARG A 8 -7.43 9.09 5.94
N THR A 9 -7.69 10.40 5.91
CA THR A 9 -8.63 11.00 4.95
C THR A 9 -8.16 10.78 3.51
N ARG A 10 -6.88 11.04 3.24
CA ARG A 10 -6.32 10.79 1.90
C ARG A 10 -6.22 9.31 1.56
N LEU A 11 -5.89 8.45 2.54
CA LEU A 11 -5.87 7.01 2.34
C LEU A 11 -7.25 6.49 1.89
N TRP A 12 -8.33 6.97 2.50
CA TRP A 12 -9.70 6.62 2.12
C TRP A 12 -10.09 7.14 0.74
N LEU A 13 -9.65 8.34 0.36
CA LEU A 13 -9.90 8.89 -0.99
C LEU A 13 -9.18 8.11 -2.09
N GLU A 14 -7.94 7.67 -1.87
CA GLU A 14 -7.23 6.83 -2.85
C GLU A 14 -7.86 5.44 -2.96
N ALA A 15 -8.29 4.85 -1.85
CA ALA A 15 -9.03 3.60 -1.87
C ALA A 15 -10.34 3.71 -2.65
N TRP A 16 -11.08 4.81 -2.46
CA TRP A 16 -12.29 5.12 -3.22
C TRP A 16 -12.00 5.28 -4.72
N ARG A 17 -10.91 5.97 -5.09
CA ARG A 17 -10.51 6.09 -6.50
C ARG A 17 -10.21 4.73 -7.13
N LEU A 18 -9.57 3.83 -6.39
CA LEU A 18 -9.30 2.46 -6.83
C LEU A 18 -10.59 1.63 -6.95
N SER A 19 -11.55 1.78 -6.04
CA SER A 19 -12.81 1.04 -6.09
C SER A 19 -13.66 1.41 -7.30
N GLN A 20 -13.57 2.64 -7.81
CA GLN A 20 -14.23 3.04 -9.06
C GLN A 20 -13.71 2.29 -10.30
N ARG A 21 -12.54 1.64 -10.22
CA ARG A 21 -11.97 0.84 -11.31
C ARG A 21 -12.39 -0.63 -11.29
N GLY A 22 -13.40 -0.98 -10.49
CA GLY A 22 -13.94 -2.34 -10.36
C GLY A 22 -13.16 -3.23 -9.38
N TRP A 23 -12.25 -2.66 -8.58
CA TRP A 23 -11.49 -3.39 -7.57
C TRP A 23 -12.24 -3.42 -6.24
N HIS A 24 -12.31 -4.59 -5.61
CA HIS A 24 -12.75 -4.70 -4.22
C HIS A 24 -11.59 -4.30 -3.30
N VAL A 25 -11.63 -3.09 -2.76
CA VAL A 25 -10.54 -2.51 -1.97
C VAL A 25 -10.87 -2.59 -0.48
N ASN A 26 -10.00 -3.24 0.29
CA ASN A 26 -10.03 -3.19 1.75
C ASN A 26 -8.99 -2.20 2.26
N VAL A 27 -9.42 -1.27 3.13
CA VAL A 27 -8.55 -0.26 3.74
C VAL A 27 -8.29 -0.65 5.19
N LEU A 28 -7.02 -0.81 5.55
CA LEU A 28 -6.64 -0.93 6.95
C LEU A 28 -6.85 0.41 7.65
N ALA A 29 -7.57 0.39 8.77
CA ALA A 29 -7.94 1.59 9.52
C ALA A 29 -6.73 2.31 10.16
N GLU A 30 -5.68 1.55 10.48
CA GLU A 30 -4.45 2.05 11.08
C GLU A 30 -3.27 1.87 10.10
N PRO A 31 -2.39 2.88 9.95
CA PRO A 31 -1.17 2.71 9.20
C PRO A 31 -0.26 1.68 9.88
N LEU A 32 0.42 0.87 9.07
CA LEU A 32 1.38 -0.09 9.55
C LEU A 32 2.75 0.58 9.63
N GLU A 33 3.45 0.37 10.75
CA GLU A 33 4.86 0.74 10.87
C GLU A 33 5.74 -0.14 9.96
N SER A 34 5.39 -1.43 9.87
CA SER A 34 6.08 -2.42 9.05
C SER A 34 5.06 -3.28 8.30
N PRO A 35 4.96 -3.13 6.97
CA PRO A 35 4.16 -4.01 6.11
C PRO A 35 4.60 -5.46 6.23
N ARG A 36 3.63 -6.38 6.26
CA ARG A 36 3.86 -7.82 6.21
C ARG A 36 2.98 -8.45 5.13
N PRO A 37 3.42 -8.45 3.86
CA PRO A 37 2.65 -8.98 2.72
C PRO A 37 2.24 -10.44 2.91
N GLU A 38 3.05 -11.22 3.63
CA GLU A 38 2.80 -12.62 3.96
C GLU A 38 1.51 -12.87 4.75
N LEU A 39 0.97 -11.85 5.42
CA LEU A 39 -0.32 -11.93 6.12
C LEU A 39 -1.53 -11.87 5.17
N PHE A 40 -1.32 -11.53 3.90
CA PHE A 40 -2.36 -11.36 2.89
C PHE A 40 -2.10 -12.23 1.65
N PRO A 41 -2.05 -13.56 1.79
CA PRO A 41 -1.72 -14.45 0.69
C PRO A 41 -2.73 -14.32 -0.45
N GLY A 42 -2.23 -14.22 -1.70
CA GLY A 42 -3.06 -14.13 -2.91
C GLY A 42 -3.77 -12.79 -3.12
N GLN A 43 -3.52 -11.78 -2.27
CA GLN A 43 -4.13 -10.46 -2.43
C GLN A 43 -3.22 -9.51 -3.20
N HIS A 44 -3.84 -8.59 -3.96
CA HIS A 44 -3.15 -7.44 -4.53
C HIS A 44 -3.08 -6.33 -3.47
N ILE A 45 -1.86 -6.00 -3.05
CA ILE A 45 -1.61 -5.06 -1.96
C ILE A 45 -1.21 -3.71 -2.54
N PHE A 46 -1.98 -2.67 -2.22
CA PHE A 46 -1.61 -1.30 -2.52
C PHE A 46 -1.14 -0.59 -1.23
N VAL A 47 0.06 -0.03 -1.28
CA VAL A 47 0.66 0.68 -0.15
C VAL A 47 0.77 2.16 -0.45
N TRP A 48 0.28 2.98 0.49
CA TRP A 48 0.29 4.43 0.38
C TRP A 48 1.02 5.03 1.58
N THR A 49 2.05 5.84 1.31
CA THR A 49 2.82 6.54 2.34
C THR A 49 2.52 8.05 2.35
N GLY A 50 1.63 8.53 1.47
CA GLY A 50 1.25 9.94 1.29
C GLY A 50 2.36 10.94 0.95
N ARG A 51 3.57 10.44 0.68
CA ARG A 51 4.76 11.15 0.17
C ARG A 51 5.48 10.22 -0.79
N ALA A 52 6.52 10.69 -1.48
CA ALA A 52 7.39 9.79 -2.25
C ALA A 52 7.97 8.68 -1.35
N ALA A 53 8.11 7.48 -1.91
CA ALA A 53 8.74 6.37 -1.19
C ALA A 53 10.20 6.72 -0.88
N THR A 54 10.67 6.40 0.32
CA THR A 54 12.10 6.51 0.64
C THR A 54 12.88 5.39 -0.07
N PRO A 55 14.19 5.54 -0.32
CA PRO A 55 14.99 4.48 -0.95
C PRO A 55 14.88 3.11 -0.25
N LEU A 56 14.80 3.12 1.09
CA LEU A 56 14.59 1.92 1.89
C LEU A 56 13.22 1.26 1.62
N GLN A 57 12.17 2.06 1.44
CA GLN A 57 10.83 1.55 1.12
C GLN A 57 10.78 0.97 -0.29
N GLU A 58 11.48 1.58 -1.25
CA GLU A 58 11.61 1.05 -2.61
C GLU A 58 12.36 -0.28 -2.65
N GLU A 59 13.43 -0.40 -1.87
CA GLU A 59 14.18 -1.65 -1.71
C GLU A 59 13.31 -2.76 -1.12
N LEU A 60 12.57 -2.47 -0.04
CA LEU A 60 11.64 -3.42 0.57
C LEU A 60 10.51 -3.84 -0.40
N LEU A 61 9.96 -2.89 -1.15
CA LEU A 61 8.94 -3.17 -2.17
C LEU A 61 9.49 -4.10 -3.26
N SER A 62 10.71 -3.83 -3.72
CA SER A 62 11.40 -4.65 -4.72
C SER A 62 11.61 -6.07 -4.19
N HIS A 63 12.07 -6.19 -2.95
CA HIS A 63 12.29 -7.49 -2.31
C HIS A 63 10.99 -8.31 -2.20
N TRP A 64 9.88 -7.68 -1.81
CA TRP A 64 8.58 -8.38 -1.76
C TRP A 64 8.06 -8.78 -3.15
N GLN A 65 8.30 -7.95 -4.17
CA GLN A 65 7.94 -8.30 -5.54
C GLN A 65 8.77 -9.49 -6.07
N GLU A 66 10.06 -9.54 -5.76
CA GLU A 66 10.95 -10.68 -6.08
C GLU A 66 10.50 -11.98 -5.40
N GLN A 67 9.93 -11.88 -4.19
CA GLN A 67 9.33 -13.01 -3.48
C GLN A 67 7.96 -13.45 -4.06
N GLY A 68 7.44 -12.73 -5.06
CA GLY A 68 6.18 -13.05 -5.74
C GLY A 68 4.94 -12.40 -5.12
N PHE A 69 5.09 -11.47 -4.17
CA PHE A 69 3.96 -10.71 -3.64
C PHE A 69 3.49 -9.66 -4.65
N SER A 70 2.18 -9.61 -4.90
CA SER A 70 1.55 -8.58 -5.75
C SER A 70 1.38 -7.27 -4.99
N ILE A 71 2.50 -6.64 -4.62
CA ILE A 71 2.53 -5.39 -3.85
C ILE A 71 2.96 -4.21 -4.71
N HIS A 72 2.21 -3.10 -4.62
CA HIS A 72 2.41 -1.92 -5.44
C HIS A 72 2.37 -0.65 -4.58
N PHE A 73 3.33 0.24 -4.82
CA PHE A 73 3.30 1.57 -4.26
C PHE A 73 2.27 2.45 -4.97
N HIS A 74 1.49 3.18 -4.19
CA HIS A 74 0.53 4.17 -4.67
C HIS A 74 0.78 5.47 -3.92
N GLY A 75 1.26 6.49 -4.62
CA GLY A 75 1.58 7.80 -4.07
C GLY A 75 1.81 8.78 -5.21
N GLN A 76 1.53 10.07 -5.00
CA GLN A 76 1.82 11.10 -6.00
C GLN A 76 3.33 11.27 -6.10
N ASN A 77 3.83 11.20 -7.34
CA ASN A 77 5.16 11.66 -7.72
C ASN A 77 5.17 13.20 -7.76
#